data_AF-A0A0P1L965-F1
#
_entry.id   AF-A0A0P1L965-F1
#
_cell.length_a   1.000
_cell.length_b   1.000
_cell.length_c   1.000
_cell.angle_alpha   90.00
_cell.angle_beta   90.00
_cell.angle_gamma   90.00
#
_symmetry.space_group_name_H-M   'P 1'
#
loop_
_entity.id
_entity.type
_entity.pdbx_description
1 polymer ?
#
loop_
_entity_poly.entity_id
_entity_poly.type
_entity_poly.pdbx_seq_one_letter_code
_entity_poly.pdbx_strand_id
1 'polypeptide(L)'
;MSRVSLVVSALIIFAASLYSQSVRDGKWWQGLDKNAKIYFVAGFWNGVTWGDDVLKDALANLQKNGIINQNAADAVFQKWTGYTDIGSTKVGEIVDRIDNLYSDPQNQAIVISDMMTVVVLNIQGLSLSTDVMQQLLQSYRQRR
;
A
#
# COMPACT_ATOMS: atom_id res chain seq x y z
N MET A 1 11.72 -17.53 43.24
CA MET A 1 11.48 -16.25 42.54
C MET A 1 10.74 -15.32 43.49
N SER A 2 11.22 -14.11 43.72
CA SER A 2 10.52 -13.15 44.59
C SER A 2 9.25 -12.64 43.93
N ARG A 3 8.21 -12.29 44.69
CA ARG A 3 6.98 -11.66 44.16
C ARG A 3 7.27 -10.40 43.36
N VAL A 4 8.32 -9.67 43.73
CA VAL A 4 8.82 -8.48 43.02
C VAL A 4 9.35 -8.83 41.64
N SER A 5 10.07 -9.95 41.49
CA SER A 5 10.59 -10.42 40.20
C SER A 5 9.48 -10.78 39.21
N LEU A 6 8.37 -11.36 39.68
CA LEU A 6 7.20 -11.68 38.83
C LEU A 6 6.49 -10.43 38.32
N VAL A 7 6.34 -9.40 39.17
CA VAL A 7 5.71 -8.13 38.80
C VAL A 7 6.55 -7.38 37.78
N VAL A 8 7.88 -7.36 37.96
CA VAL A 8 8.81 -6.72 37.02
C VAL A 8 8.79 -7.43 35.66
N SER A 9 8.80 -8.76 35.62
CA SER A 9 8.69 -9.51 34.35
C SER A 9 7.36 -9.27 33.64
N ALA A 10 6.24 -9.22 34.37
CA ALA A 10 4.93 -8.93 33.80
C ALA A 10 4.85 -7.52 33.19
N LEU A 11 5.43 -6.52 33.88
CA LEU A 11 5.50 -5.14 33.38
C LEU A 11 6.37 -5.02 32.13
N ILE A 12 7.49 -5.74 32.05
CA ILE A 12 8.35 -5.75 30.87
C ILE A 12 7.65 -6.40 29.67
N ILE A 13 6.94 -7.52 29.87
CA ILE A 13 6.15 -8.18 28.81
C ILE A 13 5.01 -7.26 28.33
N PHE A 14 4.34 -6.58 29.25
CA PHE A 14 3.29 -5.64 28.92
C PHE A 14 3.82 -4.42 28.14
N ALA A 15 4.94 -3.84 28.57
CA ALA A 15 5.59 -2.73 27.88
C ALA A 15 6.09 -3.12 26.47
N ALA A 16 6.61 -4.34 26.30
CA ALA A 16 7.04 -4.86 25.00
C ALA A 16 5.85 -5.02 24.02
N SER A 17 4.66 -5.35 24.52
CA SER A 17 3.45 -5.46 23.69
C SER A 17 2.95 -4.12 23.13
N LEU A 18 3.23 -3.01 23.83
CA LEU A 18 2.85 -1.66 23.41
C LEU A 18 3.81 -1.06 22.37
N TYR A 19 5.03 -1.58 22.28
CA TYR A 19 6.09 -1.11 21.37
C TYR A 19 6.13 -1.84 20.03
N SER A 20 5.25 -2.82 19.81
CA SER A 20 5.10 -3.44 18.49
C SER A 20 4.54 -2.40 17.52
N GLN A 21 5.37 -1.94 16.58
CA GLN A 21 4.90 -1.17 15.44
C GLN A 21 3.81 -1.99 14.77
N SER A 22 2.55 -1.56 14.89
CA SER A 22 1.43 -2.35 14.41
C SER A 22 1.60 -2.56 12.91
N VAL A 23 1.88 -3.79 12.51
CA VAL A 23 1.98 -4.14 11.09
C VAL A 23 0.63 -3.81 10.47
N ARG A 24 0.63 -2.92 9.48
CA ARG A 24 -0.59 -2.51 8.78
C ARG A 24 -0.99 -3.59 7.79
N ASP A 25 -1.63 -4.63 8.29
CA ASP A 25 -2.08 -5.80 7.51
C ASP A 25 -3.60 -5.95 7.52
N GLY A 26 -4.10 -7.10 7.07
CA GLY A 26 -5.54 -7.36 7.00
C GLY A 26 -6.26 -7.26 8.34
N LYS A 27 -5.60 -7.65 9.44
CA LYS A 27 -6.18 -7.55 10.78
C LYS A 27 -6.31 -6.10 11.21
N TRP A 28 -5.25 -5.32 10.98
CA TRP A 28 -5.28 -3.88 11.20
C TRP A 28 -6.37 -3.21 10.35
N TRP A 29 -6.43 -3.55 9.05
CA TRP A 29 -7.40 -2.97 8.12
C TRP A 29 -8.85 -3.29 8.50
N GLN A 30 -9.16 -4.53 8.86
CA GLN A 30 -10.50 -4.95 9.28
C GLN A 30 -10.92 -4.32 10.61
N GLY A 31 -9.98 -3.92 11.46
CA GLY A 31 -10.25 -3.17 12.68
C GLY A 31 -10.63 -1.71 12.45
N LEU A 32 -10.45 -1.17 11.24
CA LEU A 32 -10.83 0.20 10.91
C LEU A 32 -12.31 0.30 10.54
N ASP A 33 -12.93 1.41 10.94
CA ASP A 33 -14.22 1.80 10.38
C ASP A 33 -14.10 2.25 8.91
N LYS A 34 -15.25 2.37 8.24
CA LYS A 34 -15.30 2.74 6.81
C LYS A 34 -14.68 4.11 6.53
N ASN A 35 -14.84 5.09 7.42
CA ASN A 35 -14.30 6.43 7.21
C ASN A 35 -12.78 6.42 7.33
N ALA A 36 -12.22 5.71 8.30
CA ALA A 36 -10.78 5.54 8.46
C ALA A 36 -10.13 4.88 7.23
N LYS A 37 -10.78 3.86 6.65
CA LYS A 37 -10.34 3.24 5.39
C LYS A 37 -10.34 4.22 4.22
N ILE A 38 -11.41 5.01 4.08
CA ILE A 38 -11.52 6.06 3.05
C ILE A 38 -10.41 7.09 3.22
N TYR A 39 -10.17 7.60 4.43
CA TYR A 39 -9.11 8.57 4.68
C TYR A 39 -7.73 8.01 4.40
N PHE A 40 -7.49 6.74 4.73
CA PHE A 40 -6.22 6.07 4.41
C PHE A 40 -5.97 6.03 2.89
N VAL A 41 -6.95 5.54 2.12
CA VAL A 41 -6.82 5.43 0.66
C VAL A 41 -6.75 6.80 -0.01
N ALA A 42 -7.54 7.76 0.45
CA ALA A 42 -7.49 9.14 -0.05
C ALA A 42 -6.11 9.77 0.24
N GLY A 43 -5.55 9.58 1.43
CA GLY A 43 -4.22 10.06 1.79
C GLY A 43 -3.12 9.41 0.95
N PHE A 44 -3.22 8.10 0.70
CA PHE A 44 -2.30 7.39 -0.19
C PHE A 44 -2.35 7.98 -1.60
N TRP A 45 -3.55 8.18 -2.17
CA TRP A 45 -3.69 8.69 -3.53
C TRP A 45 -3.28 10.17 -3.66
N ASN A 46 -3.56 10.97 -2.64
CA ASN A 46 -3.03 12.33 -2.56
C ASN A 46 -1.49 12.34 -2.58
N GLY A 47 -0.85 11.38 -1.92
CA GLY A 47 0.61 11.19 -1.99
C GLY A 47 1.11 10.82 -3.38
N VAL A 48 0.38 9.96 -4.11
CA VAL A 48 0.67 9.63 -5.52
C VAL A 48 0.60 10.88 -6.39
N THR A 49 -0.49 11.65 -6.32
CA THR A 49 -0.65 12.90 -7.09
C THR A 49 0.47 13.89 -6.80
N TRP A 50 0.86 14.03 -5.53
CA TRP A 50 1.97 14.91 -5.17
C TRP A 50 3.32 14.40 -5.72
N GLY A 51 3.52 13.08 -5.72
CA GLY A 51 4.69 12.45 -6.34
C GLY A 51 4.78 12.72 -7.84
N ASP A 52 3.65 12.69 -8.55
CA ASP A 52 3.58 13.02 -9.98
C ASP A 52 4.03 14.47 -10.23
N ASP A 53 3.57 15.41 -9.40
CA ASP A 53 3.91 16.83 -9.56
C ASP A 53 5.39 17.10 -9.25
N VAL A 54 5.94 16.46 -8.21
CA VAL A 54 7.38 16.53 -7.90
C VAL A 54 8.22 15.97 -9.05
N LEU A 55 7.80 14.85 -9.65
CA LEU A 55 8.50 14.28 -10.79
C LEU A 55 8.44 15.20 -12.02
N LYS A 56 7.27 15.79 -12.32
CA LYS A 56 7.13 16.75 -13.42
C LYS A 56 8.08 17.95 -13.25
N ASP A 57 8.16 18.51 -12.04
CA ASP A 57 9.06 19.62 -11.75
C ASP A 57 10.53 19.23 -11.97
N ALA A 58 10.94 18.05 -11.46
CA ALA A 58 12.27 17.53 -11.67
C ALA A 58 12.59 17.34 -13.18
N LEU A 59 11.67 16.75 -13.94
CA LEU A 59 11.83 16.55 -15.38
C LEU A 59 11.91 17.89 -16.13
N ALA A 60 11.06 18.87 -15.79
CA ALA A 60 11.10 20.20 -16.38
C ALA A 60 12.44 20.91 -16.10
N ASN A 61 13.00 20.72 -14.91
CA ASN A 61 14.33 21.25 -14.56
C ASN A 61 15.43 20.62 -15.43
N LEU A 62 15.42 19.29 -15.57
CA LEU A 62 16.39 18.57 -16.41
C LEU A 62 16.30 18.99 -17.88
N GLN A 63 15.09 19.21 -18.40
CA GLN A 63 14.87 19.72 -19.76
C GLN A 63 15.42 21.14 -19.94
N LYS A 64 15.10 22.05 -19.01
CA LYS A 64 15.58 23.44 -19.03
C LYS A 64 17.11 23.52 -19.07
N ASN A 65 17.78 22.58 -18.40
CA ASN A 65 19.23 22.50 -18.35
C ASN A 65 19.85 21.71 -19.51
N GLY A 66 19.06 21.27 -20.49
CA GLY A 66 19.52 20.53 -21.66
C GLY A 66 20.03 19.11 -21.37
N ILE A 67 19.72 18.54 -20.20
CA ILE A 67 20.16 17.20 -19.79
C ILE A 67 19.33 16.13 -20.52
N ILE A 68 18.03 16.36 -20.66
CA ILE A 68 17.10 15.49 -21.38
C ILE A 68 16.28 16.31 -22.37
N ASN A 69 15.77 15.65 -23.42
CA ASN A 69 14.82 16.25 -24.35
C ASN A 69 13.36 15.97 -23.92
N GLN A 70 12.40 16.57 -24.63
CA GLN A 70 10.97 16.40 -24.37
C GLN A 70 10.54 14.93 -24.39
N ASN A 71 10.93 14.20 -25.43
CA ASN A 71 10.57 12.79 -25.61
C ASN A 71 11.03 11.91 -24.45
N ALA A 72 12.23 12.16 -23.92
CA ALA A 72 12.76 11.42 -22.78
C ALA A 72 11.98 11.72 -21.49
N ALA A 73 11.64 12.99 -21.25
CA ALA A 73 10.81 13.37 -20.11
C ALA A 73 9.41 12.73 -20.19
N ASP A 74 8.77 12.80 -21.35
CA ASP A 74 7.45 12.22 -21.59
C ASP A 74 7.46 10.71 -21.39
N ALA A 75 8.48 10.01 -21.90
CA ALA A 75 8.62 8.57 -21.73
C ALA A 75 8.80 8.17 -20.25
N VAL A 76 9.59 8.94 -19.49
CA VAL A 76 9.77 8.70 -18.05
C VAL A 76 8.47 8.96 -17.30
N PHE A 77 7.81 10.09 -17.57
CA PHE A 77 6.57 10.45 -16.89
C PHE A 77 5.44 9.47 -17.20
N GLN A 78 5.27 9.08 -18.47
CA GLN A 78 4.29 8.08 -18.89
C GLN A 78 4.54 6.73 -18.21
N LYS A 79 5.81 6.30 -18.12
CA LYS A 79 6.16 5.06 -17.43
C LYS A 79 5.86 5.15 -15.93
N TRP A 80 6.14 6.29 -15.30
CA TRP A 80 5.87 6.54 -13.90
C TRP A 80 4.37 6.45 -13.58
N THR A 81 3.55 7.24 -14.27
CA THR A 81 2.10 7.28 -14.03
C THR A 81 1.41 5.98 -14.43
N GLY A 82 2.00 5.21 -15.35
CA GLY A 82 1.49 3.88 -15.72
C GLY A 82 1.44 2.89 -14.55
N TYR A 83 2.29 3.04 -13.52
CA TYR A 83 2.25 2.18 -12.33
C TYR A 83 1.17 2.57 -11.33
N THR A 84 0.59 3.75 -11.47
CA THR A 84 -0.37 4.32 -10.54
C THR A 84 -1.61 4.85 -11.26
N ASP A 85 -1.93 4.36 -12.46
CA ASP A 85 -3.18 4.75 -13.11
C ASP A 85 -4.35 3.92 -12.55
N ILE A 86 -5.33 4.59 -11.96
CA ILE A 86 -6.59 3.99 -11.48
C ILE A 86 -7.81 4.40 -12.32
N GLY A 87 -7.60 5.15 -13.40
CA GLY A 87 -8.66 5.67 -14.26
C GLY A 87 -9.72 6.46 -13.48
N SER A 88 -11.00 6.11 -13.68
CA SER A 88 -12.15 6.71 -13.00
C SER A 88 -12.56 6.01 -11.70
N THR A 89 -11.75 5.05 -11.21
CA THR A 89 -12.06 4.27 -10.01
C THR A 89 -12.14 5.18 -8.79
N LYS A 90 -13.23 5.06 -8.02
CA LYS A 90 -13.45 5.90 -6.84
C LYS A 90 -12.74 5.31 -5.62
N VAL A 91 -12.34 6.17 -4.68
CA VAL A 91 -11.74 5.75 -3.39
C VAL A 91 -12.58 4.69 -2.67
N GLY A 92 -13.91 4.84 -2.67
CA GLY A 92 -14.80 3.84 -2.06
C GLY A 92 -14.71 2.46 -2.74
N GLU A 93 -14.58 2.41 -4.06
CA GLU A 93 -14.44 1.15 -4.81
C GLU A 93 -13.08 0.49 -4.54
N ILE A 94 -12.03 1.28 -4.33
CA ILE A 94 -10.71 0.78 -3.89
C ILE A 94 -10.85 0.15 -2.50
N VAL A 95 -11.50 0.83 -1.56
CA VAL A 95 -11.76 0.29 -0.21
C VAL A 95 -12.53 -1.03 -0.28
N ASP A 96 -13.58 -1.10 -1.09
CA ASP A 96 -14.40 -2.31 -1.25
C ASP A 96 -13.57 -3.48 -1.84
N ARG A 97 -12.66 -3.20 -2.80
CA ARG A 97 -11.75 -4.21 -3.35
C ARG A 97 -10.76 -4.74 -2.30
N ILE A 98 -10.22 -3.86 -1.47
CA ILE A 98 -9.33 -4.25 -0.37
C ILE A 98 -10.08 -5.10 0.66
N ASP A 99 -11.30 -4.69 1.03
CA ASP A 99 -12.16 -5.46 1.94
C ASP A 99 -12.46 -6.86 1.41
N ASN A 100 -12.79 -6.97 0.12
CA ASN A 100 -13.02 -8.25 -0.54
C ASN A 100 -11.77 -9.14 -0.52
N LEU A 101 -10.58 -8.58 -0.78
CA LEU A 101 -9.34 -9.35 -0.74
C LEU A 101 -8.98 -9.80 0.69
N TYR A 102 -9.17 -8.96 1.70
CA TYR A 102 -8.94 -9.35 3.09
C TYR A 102 -10.05 -10.24 3.67
N SER A 103 -11.18 -10.42 2.98
CA SER A 103 -12.19 -11.41 3.41
C SER A 103 -11.64 -12.85 3.41
N ASP A 104 -10.61 -13.13 2.62
CA ASP A 104 -9.86 -14.39 2.64
C ASP A 104 -8.89 -14.41 3.84
N PRO A 105 -9.04 -15.37 4.78
CA PRO A 105 -8.12 -15.52 5.91
C PRO A 105 -6.65 -15.68 5.53
N GLN A 106 -6.35 -16.23 4.34
CA GLN A 106 -4.97 -16.37 3.86
C GLN A 106 -4.33 -15.01 3.54
N ASN A 107 -5.14 -14.00 3.24
CA ASN A 107 -4.67 -12.66 2.90
C ASN A 107 -4.46 -11.77 4.12
N GLN A 108 -4.89 -12.18 5.32
CA GLN A 108 -4.83 -11.39 6.54
C GLN A 108 -3.41 -10.96 6.93
N ALA A 109 -2.41 -11.76 6.56
CA ALA A 109 -1.00 -11.48 6.79
C ALA A 109 -0.37 -10.59 5.70
N ILE A 110 -1.07 -10.25 4.62
CA ILE A 110 -0.53 -9.37 3.59
C ILE A 110 -0.60 -7.93 4.09
N VAL A 111 0.52 -7.20 4.03
CA VAL A 111 0.55 -5.78 4.40
C VAL A 111 -0.23 -4.93 3.41
N ILE A 112 -0.81 -3.82 3.88
CA ILE A 112 -1.73 -2.98 3.09
C ILE A 112 -1.06 -2.41 1.84
N SER A 113 0.25 -2.12 1.86
CA SER A 113 0.98 -1.65 0.68
C SER A 113 1.03 -2.68 -0.44
N ASP A 114 1.24 -3.95 -0.09
CA ASP A 114 1.25 -5.05 -1.04
C ASP A 114 -0.18 -5.30 -1.57
N MET A 115 -1.18 -5.18 -0.69
CA MET A 115 -2.58 -5.29 -1.09
C MET A 115 -3.02 -4.17 -2.03
N MET A 116 -2.58 -2.92 -1.80
CA MET A 116 -2.81 -1.80 -2.71
C MET A 116 -2.22 -2.08 -4.09
N THR A 117 -1.05 -2.71 -4.17
CA THR A 117 -0.44 -3.12 -5.44
C THR A 117 -1.33 -4.09 -6.21
N VAL A 118 -1.86 -5.12 -5.53
CA VAL A 118 -2.81 -6.08 -6.12
C VAL A 118 -4.06 -5.36 -6.64
N VAL A 119 -4.61 -4.42 -5.87
CA VAL A 119 -5.80 -3.66 -6.25
C VAL A 119 -5.56 -2.76 -7.46
N VAL A 120 -4.43 -2.05 -7.51
CA VAL A 120 -4.08 -1.19 -8.66
C VAL A 120 -3.93 -2.04 -9.92
N LEU A 121 -3.19 -3.15 -9.86
CA LEU A 121 -3.07 -4.06 -11.01
C LEU A 121 -4.43 -4.61 -11.45
N ASN A 122 -5.32 -4.89 -10.50
CA ASN A 122 -6.67 -5.33 -10.82
C ASN A 122 -7.54 -4.25 -11.48
N ILE A 123 -7.40 -2.99 -11.05
CA ILE A 123 -8.04 -1.83 -11.70
C ILE A 123 -7.51 -1.67 -13.13
N GLN A 124 -6.22 -1.90 -13.34
CA GLN A 124 -5.56 -1.84 -14.65
C GLN A 124 -5.88 -3.05 -15.57
N GLY A 125 -6.78 -3.92 -15.15
CA GLY A 125 -7.32 -5.01 -15.99
C GLY A 125 -6.72 -6.39 -15.74
N LEU A 126 -5.77 -6.53 -14.81
CA LEU A 126 -5.26 -7.85 -14.45
C LEU A 126 -6.26 -8.57 -13.52
N SER A 127 -7.00 -9.53 -14.07
CA SER A 127 -7.97 -10.28 -13.27
C SER A 127 -7.31 -10.97 -12.06
N LEU A 128 -8.00 -10.93 -10.91
CA LEU A 128 -7.57 -11.60 -9.69
C LEU A 128 -7.37 -13.10 -9.88
N SER A 129 -8.10 -13.71 -10.82
CA SER A 129 -8.03 -15.15 -11.10
C SER A 129 -6.86 -15.56 -11.99
N THR A 130 -6.06 -14.63 -12.50
CA THR A 130 -4.91 -14.96 -13.36
C THR A 130 -3.80 -15.64 -12.56
N ASP A 131 -3.05 -16.55 -13.19
CA ASP A 131 -1.90 -17.21 -12.57
C ASP A 131 -0.88 -16.20 -12.04
N VAL A 132 -0.65 -15.11 -12.78
CA VAL A 132 0.25 -14.02 -12.37
C VAL A 132 -0.23 -13.37 -11.06
N MET A 133 -1.52 -13.06 -10.95
CA MET A 133 -2.05 -12.44 -9.73
C MET A 133 -2.07 -13.41 -8.55
N GLN A 134 -2.38 -14.68 -8.79
CA GLN A 134 -2.34 -15.71 -7.76
C GLN A 134 -0.92 -15.96 -7.25
N GLN A 135 0.08 -16.01 -8.15
CA GLN A 135 1.48 -16.10 -7.78
C GLN A 135 1.94 -14.87 -7.00
N LEU A 136 1.51 -13.67 -7.40
CA LEU A 136 1.83 -12.44 -6.68
C LEU A 136 1.28 -12.47 -5.25
N LEU A 137 -0.02 -12.77 -5.09
CA LEU A 137 -0.65 -12.94 -3.78
C LEU A 137 0.08 -14.00 -2.94
N GLN A 138 0.41 -15.15 -3.53
CA GLN A 138 1.15 -16.20 -2.84
C GLN A 138 2.53 -15.73 -2.39
N SER A 139 3.24 -14.96 -3.22
CA SER A 139 4.53 -14.39 -2.84
C SER A 139 4.41 -13.45 -1.64
N TYR A 140 3.34 -12.67 -1.55
CA TYR A 140 3.10 -11.79 -0.40
C TYR A 140 2.73 -12.57 0.86
N ARG A 141 1.95 -13.66 0.74
CA ARG A 141 1.63 -14.56 1.86
C ARG A 141 2.87 -15.20 2.48
N GLN A 142 3.91 -15.43 1.68
CA GLN A 142 5.14 -16.13 2.10
C GLN A 142 6.24 -15.21 2.68
N ARG A 143 6.09 -13.88 2.60
CA ARG A 143 7.11 -12.92 3.08
C ARG A 143 7.13 -12.72 4.61
N ARG A 144 6.46 -13.59 5.37
CA ARG A 144 6.41 -13.53 6.84
C ARG A 144 7.00 -14.77 7.48
#